data_AF-A0A6M5YNM1-F1
#
_entry.id   AF-A0A6M5YNM1-F1
#
_cell.length_a   1.000
_cell.length_b   1.000
_cell.length_c   1.000
_cell.angle_alpha   90.00
_cell.angle_beta   90.00
_cell.angle_gamma   90.00
#
_symmetry.space_group_name_H-M   'P 1'
#
loop_
_entity.id
_entity.type
_entity.pdbx_description
1 polymer ?
#
loop_
_entity_poly.entity_id
_entity_poly.type
_entity_poly.pdbx_seq_one_letter_code
_entity_poly.pdbx_strand_id
1 'polypeptide(L)'
;MQYHRPNLCRFVRRMAVSGAASLLVLPLATGCKSNNRYDLIEAELRTRERELADTRAALDRSRNLLRAYEVGQQNNSSPTGPQVGGGGVFMAVKEIAIGRGTGGVDDDGLPGDEALMVVVVPKDEDGSAVKVPARLQLAAWEITPAGLKNPIGSWTIPSDKLRATWRSGLISTGYFVSVPWQTPPSTDRVRIAVRLVTTDGRAYEADRDVTVKPPYPPRGGGNVLPYPQPAPGGPPGPSVPTTPMPPGGRQPLFPEMPPPGVPSVVPPGTEELPPPMPVDRGARLLPPVRP
;
A
#
# COMPACT_ATOMS: atom_id res chain seq x y z
N MET A 1 25.47 -26.27 -49.76
CA MET A 1 26.50 -25.21 -49.86
C MET A 1 27.63 -25.58 -48.90
N GLN A 2 28.60 -26.40 -49.34
CA GLN A 2 29.86 -26.03 -50.01
C GLN A 2 30.84 -25.23 -49.13
N TYR A 3 31.78 -25.98 -48.54
CA TYR A 3 33.21 -25.74 -48.28
C TYR A 3 33.81 -24.37 -48.60
N HIS A 4 34.65 -23.86 -47.69
CA HIS A 4 36.09 -23.70 -47.98
C HIS A 4 36.94 -23.42 -46.73
N ARG A 5 37.85 -24.36 -46.40
CA ARG A 5 39.17 -24.06 -45.81
C ARG A 5 40.15 -23.77 -46.96
N PRO A 6 41.16 -22.91 -46.76
CA PRO A 6 42.38 -22.97 -47.54
C PRO A 6 43.50 -23.66 -46.74
N ASN A 7 44.07 -24.69 -47.36
CA ASN A 7 45.43 -25.18 -47.11
C ASN A 7 46.39 -24.37 -47.99
N LEU A 8 47.58 -24.04 -47.50
CA LEU A 8 48.81 -23.84 -48.30
C LEU A 8 49.97 -23.77 -47.28
N CYS A 9 51.15 -24.34 -47.44
CA CYS A 9 51.70 -25.15 -48.51
C CYS A 9 52.87 -25.95 -47.93
N ARG A 10 53.05 -27.18 -48.39
CA ARG A 10 54.22 -28.02 -48.12
C ARG A 10 55.43 -27.45 -48.86
N PHE A 11 56.60 -27.47 -48.24
CA PHE A 11 57.86 -27.59 -48.96
C PHE A 11 58.73 -28.65 -48.25
N VAL A 12 59.07 -29.70 -48.99
CA VAL A 12 59.90 -30.83 -48.54
C VAL A 12 60.97 -31.03 -49.61
N ARG A 13 62.14 -31.53 -49.17
CA ARG A 13 63.29 -32.13 -49.91
C ARG A 13 64.40 -31.12 -50.26
N ARG A 14 65.70 -31.45 -50.17
CA ARG A 14 66.46 -32.72 -49.98
C ARG A 14 67.94 -32.36 -49.71
N MET A 15 68.66 -33.24 -49.00
CA MET A 15 70.06 -33.74 -49.18
C MET A 15 71.12 -32.87 -49.90
N ALA A 16 72.44 -32.89 -49.60
CA ALA A 16 73.31 -33.70 -48.74
C ALA A 16 74.73 -33.05 -48.67
N VAL A 17 75.41 -33.31 -47.56
CA VAL A 17 76.86 -33.56 -47.30
C VAL A 17 77.90 -33.18 -48.39
N SER A 18 78.89 -32.37 -48.05
CA SER A 18 80.32 -32.77 -47.84
C SER A 18 81.27 -31.57 -47.92
N GLY A 19 82.27 -31.50 -47.03
CA GLY A 19 83.43 -30.60 -47.18
C GLY A 19 83.97 -30.06 -45.86
N ALA A 20 84.98 -30.73 -45.31
CA ALA A 20 85.65 -30.42 -44.05
C ALA A 20 86.50 -29.13 -44.08
N ALA A 21 86.56 -28.42 -42.95
CA ALA A 21 87.82 -28.01 -42.30
C ALA A 21 87.57 -27.06 -41.10
N SER A 22 88.11 -27.43 -39.94
CA SER A 22 88.75 -26.55 -38.95
C SER A 22 88.00 -25.32 -38.43
N LEU A 23 87.52 -25.37 -37.18
CA LEU A 23 88.20 -24.71 -36.05
C LEU A 23 87.43 -24.90 -34.74
N LEU A 24 88.23 -25.19 -33.72
CA LEU A 24 87.91 -25.39 -32.32
C LEU A 24 87.39 -24.07 -31.71
N VAL A 25 86.09 -24.00 -31.43
CA VAL A 25 85.50 -22.95 -30.56
C VAL A 25 84.37 -23.58 -29.74
N LEU A 26 84.69 -24.03 -28.52
CA LEU A 26 83.71 -24.14 -27.45
C LEU A 26 83.61 -22.77 -26.78
N PRO A 27 82.41 -22.16 -26.74
CA PRO A 27 82.01 -21.45 -25.55
C PRO A 27 80.53 -21.74 -25.20
N LEU A 28 80.33 -22.17 -23.95
CA LEU A 28 79.17 -21.85 -23.12
C LEU A 28 77.77 -22.10 -23.71
N ALA A 29 77.38 -23.38 -23.74
CA ALA A 29 75.96 -23.76 -23.61
C ALA A 29 75.49 -23.62 -22.14
N THR A 30 75.73 -22.47 -21.50
CA THR A 30 75.18 -22.14 -20.19
C THR A 30 73.98 -21.22 -20.36
N GLY A 31 72.80 -21.83 -20.47
CA GLY A 31 71.61 -21.36 -19.77
C GLY A 31 70.93 -20.08 -20.24
N CYS A 32 70.45 -20.01 -21.49
CA CYS A 32 69.27 -19.19 -21.79
C CYS A 32 67.98 -19.94 -21.36
N LYS A 33 67.82 -20.18 -20.06
CA LYS A 33 66.48 -20.36 -19.50
C LYS A 33 65.94 -18.94 -19.32
N SER A 34 65.35 -18.38 -20.40
CA SER A 34 64.46 -17.22 -20.24
C SER A 34 63.54 -17.55 -19.09
N ASN A 35 63.57 -16.69 -18.07
CA ASN A 35 62.93 -16.93 -16.81
C ASN A 35 61.43 -16.69 -17.04
N ASN A 36 60.77 -17.60 -17.76
CA ASN A 36 59.37 -17.52 -18.20
C ASN A 36 58.42 -17.25 -17.02
N ARG A 37 58.81 -17.68 -15.81
CA ARG A 37 58.12 -17.33 -14.56
C ARG A 37 58.19 -15.84 -14.23
N TYR A 38 59.34 -15.20 -14.44
CA TYR A 38 59.53 -13.77 -14.22
C TYR A 38 58.74 -12.95 -15.24
N ASP A 39 58.78 -13.35 -16.52
CA ASP A 39 58.02 -12.69 -17.60
C ASP A 39 56.50 -12.80 -17.35
N LEU A 40 56.03 -13.95 -16.85
CA LEU A 40 54.63 -14.15 -16.47
C LEU A 40 54.23 -13.28 -15.25
N ILE A 41 55.08 -13.23 -14.22
CA ILE A 41 54.83 -12.41 -13.01
C ILE A 41 54.79 -10.93 -13.39
N GLU A 42 55.69 -10.47 -14.25
CA GLU A 42 55.71 -9.08 -14.70
C GLU A 42 54.47 -8.74 -15.56
N ALA A 43 54.02 -9.67 -16.40
CA ALA A 43 52.78 -9.51 -17.17
C ALA A 43 51.54 -9.46 -16.26
N GLU A 44 51.47 -10.31 -15.23
CA GLU A 44 50.39 -10.29 -14.24
C GLU A 44 50.41 -8.98 -13.45
N LEU A 45 51.58 -8.52 -12.99
CA LEU A 45 51.72 -7.26 -12.26
C LEU A 45 51.21 -6.08 -13.10
N ARG A 46 51.64 -5.97 -14.36
CA ARG A 46 51.15 -4.92 -15.28
C ARG A 46 49.64 -4.99 -15.49
N THR A 47 49.08 -6.20 -15.50
CA THR A 47 47.63 -6.39 -15.65
C THR A 47 46.89 -5.92 -14.40
N ARG A 48 47.38 -6.30 -13.20
CA ARG A 48 46.82 -5.86 -11.91
C ARG A 48 46.94 -4.36 -11.71
N GLU A 49 48.05 -3.75 -12.12
CA GLU A 49 48.23 -2.30 -12.05
C GLU A 49 47.21 -1.56 -12.92
N ARG A 50 46.91 -2.08 -14.12
CA ARG A 50 45.83 -1.53 -14.98
C ARG A 50 44.47 -1.70 -14.34
N GLU A 51 44.16 -2.88 -13.81
CA GLU A 51 42.89 -3.13 -13.10
C GLU A 51 42.72 -2.17 -11.90
N LEU A 52 43.78 -1.96 -11.13
CA LEU A 52 43.76 -1.01 -10.00
C LEU A 52 43.61 0.44 -10.45
N ALA A 53 44.24 0.83 -11.55
CA ALA A 53 44.08 2.17 -12.12
C ALA A 53 42.63 2.39 -12.61
N ASP A 54 42.07 1.43 -13.32
CA ASP A 54 40.70 1.50 -13.87
C ASP A 54 39.65 1.54 -12.76
N THR A 55 39.79 0.69 -11.74
CA THR A 55 38.85 0.67 -10.60
C THR A 55 38.91 1.97 -9.81
N ARG A 56 40.11 2.54 -9.59
CA ARG A 56 40.26 3.85 -8.94
C ARG A 56 39.62 4.96 -9.78
N ALA A 57 39.86 4.97 -11.10
CA ALA A 57 39.25 5.94 -12.00
C ALA A 57 37.71 5.85 -12.03
N ALA A 58 37.15 4.64 -11.97
CA ALA A 58 35.71 4.43 -11.87
C ALA A 58 35.15 4.97 -10.54
N LEU A 59 35.87 4.75 -9.44
CA LEU A 59 35.47 5.23 -8.11
C LEU A 59 35.53 6.76 -8.04
N ASP A 60 36.57 7.39 -8.59
CA ASP A 60 36.68 8.84 -8.64
C ASP A 60 35.61 9.46 -9.56
N ARG A 61 35.27 8.79 -10.67
CA ARG A 61 34.13 9.19 -11.51
C ARG A 61 32.82 9.16 -10.71
N SER A 62 32.58 8.10 -9.94
CA SER A 62 31.39 7.97 -9.10
C SER A 62 31.34 9.04 -8.00
N ARG A 63 32.46 9.29 -7.30
CA ARG A 63 32.57 10.34 -6.27
C ARG A 63 32.33 11.73 -6.84
N ASN A 64 32.88 12.02 -8.01
CA ASN A 64 32.69 13.32 -8.65
C ASN A 64 31.23 13.54 -9.06
N LEU A 65 30.54 12.50 -9.53
CA LEU A 65 29.10 12.57 -9.78
C LEU A 65 28.31 12.83 -8.48
N LEU A 66 28.60 12.09 -7.40
CA LEU A 66 27.95 12.32 -6.10
C LEU A 66 28.16 13.76 -5.60
N ARG A 67 29.39 14.25 -5.67
CA ARG A 67 29.73 15.64 -5.29
C ARG A 67 28.95 16.66 -6.11
N ALA A 68 28.78 16.43 -7.41
CA ALA A 68 28.01 17.33 -8.26
C ALA A 68 26.53 17.38 -7.85
N TYR A 69 25.94 16.23 -7.49
CA TYR A 69 24.57 16.17 -6.96
C TYR A 69 24.43 16.87 -5.62
N GLU A 70 25.39 16.69 -4.70
CA GLU A 70 25.41 17.34 -3.38
C GLU A 70 25.46 18.87 -3.49
N VAL A 71 26.34 19.41 -4.35
CA VAL A 71 26.44 20.86 -4.58
C VAL A 71 25.15 21.43 -5.18
N GLY A 72 24.50 20.68 -6.09
CA GLY A 72 23.20 21.07 -6.66
C GLY A 72 22.08 21.14 -5.62
N GLN A 73 22.05 20.20 -4.66
CA GLN A 73 21.10 20.25 -3.54
C GLN A 73 21.36 21.43 -2.60
N GLN A 74 22.64 21.68 -2.26
CA GLN A 74 23.00 22.69 -1.27
C GLN A 74 22.71 24.12 -1.76
N ASN A 75 22.83 24.39 -3.06
CA ASN A 75 22.47 25.69 -3.63
C ASN A 75 20.96 25.98 -3.61
N ASN A 76 20.11 24.94 -3.59
CA ASN A 76 18.66 25.09 -3.46
C ASN A 76 18.20 25.28 -2.00
N SER A 77 19.08 25.13 -1.02
CA SER A 77 18.81 25.36 0.40
C SER A 77 19.50 26.64 0.88
N SER A 78 19.02 27.81 0.45
CA SER A 78 19.40 29.09 1.09
C SER A 78 18.43 29.46 2.23
N PRO A 79 18.92 29.93 3.40
CA PRO A 79 18.11 30.20 4.57
C PRO A 79 17.63 31.66 4.59
N THR A 80 16.32 31.87 4.63
CA THR A 80 15.74 33.19 4.95
C THR A 80 14.64 33.02 6.00
N GLY A 81 14.89 33.52 7.21
CA GLY A 81 13.88 33.72 8.25
C GLY A 81 14.33 33.30 9.67
N PRO A 82 14.16 34.15 10.71
CA PRO A 82 14.55 33.80 12.06
C PRO A 82 13.54 32.83 12.71
N GLN A 83 14.10 31.75 13.26
CA GLN A 83 13.63 30.90 14.36
C GLN A 83 12.19 30.35 14.34
N VAL A 84 12.05 29.02 14.16
CA VAL A 84 11.50 28.10 15.18
C VAL A 84 12.08 26.69 14.95
N GLY A 85 12.75 26.14 15.97
CA GLY A 85 12.80 24.70 16.33
C GLY A 85 13.11 23.63 15.27
N GLY A 86 14.32 23.04 15.38
CA GLY A 86 14.56 21.64 15.03
C GLY A 86 14.47 21.30 13.54
N GLY A 87 15.53 21.57 12.79
CA GLY A 87 15.69 21.16 11.38
C GLY A 87 15.81 19.64 11.23
N GLY A 88 14.68 18.94 11.32
CA GLY A 88 14.51 17.64 10.67
C GLY A 88 14.20 17.88 9.19
N VAL A 89 14.64 16.98 8.31
CA VAL A 89 14.16 16.95 6.92
C VAL A 89 12.65 16.69 6.97
N PHE A 90 11.85 17.74 6.80
CA PHE A 90 10.39 17.63 6.78
C PHE A 90 9.98 17.02 5.44
N MET A 91 9.67 15.73 5.44
CA MET A 91 8.95 15.14 4.32
C MET A 91 7.52 15.69 4.34
N ALA A 92 7.18 16.47 3.31
CA ALA A 92 5.89 17.15 3.23
C ALA A 92 4.78 16.15 2.89
N VAL A 93 3.91 15.87 3.86
CA VAL A 93 2.62 15.23 3.60
C VAL A 93 1.62 16.32 3.25
N LYS A 94 0.87 16.13 2.15
CA LYS A 94 -0.28 16.94 1.78
C LYS A 94 -1.57 16.33 2.27
N GLU A 95 -1.72 15.03 2.02
CA GLU A 95 -2.93 14.28 2.35
C GLU A 95 -2.59 12.85 2.78
N ILE A 96 -3.58 12.17 3.37
CA ILE A 96 -3.53 10.73 3.57
C ILE A 96 -4.70 10.09 2.83
N ALA A 97 -4.48 8.88 2.32
CA ALA A 97 -5.51 8.07 1.68
C ALA A 97 -5.55 6.67 2.29
N ILE A 98 -6.74 6.06 2.29
CA ILE A 98 -6.90 4.64 2.64
C ILE A 98 -6.71 3.82 1.36
N GLY A 99 -5.58 3.11 1.31
CA GLY A 99 -5.10 2.34 0.17
C GLY A 99 -5.88 1.05 -0.11
N ARG A 100 -5.50 0.41 -1.23
CA ARG A 100 -5.99 -0.93 -1.60
C ARG A 100 -5.45 -1.97 -0.63
N GLY A 101 -6.25 -3.01 -0.37
CA GLY A 101 -5.92 -4.04 0.63
C GLY A 101 -6.40 -3.70 2.04
N THR A 102 -7.13 -2.59 2.22
CA THR A 102 -7.87 -2.33 3.46
C THR A 102 -9.14 -3.18 3.47
N GLY A 103 -9.37 -3.94 4.54
CA GLY A 103 -10.48 -4.86 4.70
C GLY A 103 -10.25 -5.83 5.85
N GLY A 104 -11.14 -6.80 6.00
CA GLY A 104 -10.93 -7.86 6.99
C GLY A 104 -9.89 -8.88 6.52
N VAL A 105 -9.29 -9.55 7.48
CA VAL A 105 -8.25 -10.57 7.30
C VAL A 105 -8.75 -11.85 7.96
N ASP A 106 -8.73 -12.92 7.17
CA ASP A 106 -8.96 -14.30 7.58
C ASP A 106 -7.59 -14.96 7.80
N ASP A 107 -7.23 -15.22 9.07
CA ASP A 107 -5.93 -15.80 9.46
C ASP A 107 -6.02 -17.30 9.77
N ASP A 108 -7.20 -17.82 10.11
CA ASP A 108 -7.40 -19.21 10.56
C ASP A 108 -8.14 -20.11 9.55
N GLY A 109 -8.61 -19.53 8.44
CA GLY A 109 -9.36 -20.20 7.39
C GLY A 109 -10.79 -20.58 7.81
N LEU A 110 -11.25 -20.10 8.97
CA LEU A 110 -12.62 -20.29 9.42
C LEU A 110 -13.54 -19.20 8.84
N PRO A 111 -14.85 -19.43 8.81
CA PRO A 111 -15.80 -18.42 8.36
C PRO A 111 -15.83 -17.18 9.27
N GLY A 112 -15.20 -16.11 8.81
CA GLY A 112 -15.14 -14.82 9.49
C GLY A 112 -13.88 -14.08 9.04
N ASP A 113 -13.80 -12.80 9.35
CA ASP A 113 -12.51 -12.10 9.39
C ASP A 113 -12.14 -11.88 10.86
N GLU A 114 -10.95 -12.27 11.29
CA GLU A 114 -10.48 -12.19 12.69
C GLU A 114 -9.79 -10.86 13.00
N ALA A 115 -9.32 -10.17 11.97
CA ALA A 115 -8.63 -8.91 12.09
C ALA A 115 -9.01 -7.92 10.99
N LEU A 116 -8.66 -6.66 11.22
CA LEU A 116 -8.77 -5.57 10.25
C LEU A 116 -7.39 -5.19 9.74
N MET A 117 -7.19 -5.29 8.43
CA MET A 117 -6.04 -4.70 7.74
C MET A 117 -6.40 -3.30 7.27
N VAL A 118 -5.54 -2.32 7.60
CA VAL A 118 -5.65 -0.94 7.13
C VAL A 118 -4.38 -0.51 6.43
N VAL A 119 -4.52 -0.08 5.19
CA VAL A 119 -3.43 0.47 4.40
C VAL A 119 -3.52 1.98 4.39
N VAL A 120 -2.62 2.66 5.09
CA VAL A 120 -2.57 4.13 5.12
C VAL A 120 -1.48 4.62 4.18
N VAL A 121 -1.84 5.50 3.25
CA VAL A 121 -0.95 6.04 2.22
C VAL A 121 -0.83 7.55 2.40
N PRO A 122 0.20 8.05 3.12
CA PRO A 122 0.54 9.47 3.12
C PRO A 122 1.07 9.84 1.74
N LYS A 123 0.61 10.97 1.21
CA LYS A 123 1.02 11.47 -0.11
C LYS A 123 1.60 12.87 -0.01
N ASP A 124 2.58 13.14 -0.85
CA ASP A 124 3.16 14.47 -1.04
C ASP A 124 2.34 15.35 -2.01
N GLU A 125 2.90 16.50 -2.38
CA GLU A 125 2.27 17.45 -3.31
C GLU A 125 2.03 16.87 -4.72
N ASP A 126 2.87 15.92 -5.14
CA ASP A 126 2.78 15.24 -6.43
C ASP A 126 1.86 14.01 -6.39
N GLY A 127 1.26 13.74 -5.21
CA GLY A 127 0.42 12.57 -4.98
C GLY A 127 1.20 11.25 -4.80
N SER A 128 2.53 11.34 -4.65
CA SER A 128 3.40 10.18 -4.46
C SER A 128 3.41 9.73 -3.01
N ALA A 129 3.42 8.41 -2.80
CA ALA A 129 3.41 7.84 -1.46
C ALA A 129 4.74 8.12 -0.73
N VAL A 130 4.67 8.81 0.41
CA VAL A 130 5.84 9.24 1.18
C VAL A 130 5.88 8.61 2.57
N LYS A 131 7.05 8.09 2.95
CA LYS A 131 7.26 7.46 4.26
C LYS A 131 7.59 8.50 5.30
N VAL A 132 6.66 8.84 6.19
CA VAL A 132 6.89 9.85 7.25
C VAL A 132 6.80 9.29 8.66
N PRO A 133 7.66 9.73 9.60
CA PRO A 133 7.49 9.38 11.01
C PRO A 133 6.21 10.03 11.53
N ALA A 134 5.27 9.21 11.98
CA ALA A 134 3.97 9.65 12.47
C ALA A 134 3.38 8.64 13.46
N ARG A 135 2.48 9.12 14.33
CA ARG A 135 1.58 8.29 15.14
C ARG A 135 0.26 8.12 14.39
N LEU A 136 -0.26 6.91 14.34
CA LEU A 136 -1.56 6.62 13.73
C LEU A 136 -2.62 6.42 14.81
N GLN A 137 -3.77 7.05 14.65
CA GLN A 137 -5.00 6.78 15.38
C GLN A 137 -5.99 6.17 14.39
N LEU A 138 -6.52 5.00 14.72
CA LEU A 138 -7.45 4.26 13.90
C LEU A 138 -8.73 4.05 14.70
N ALA A 139 -9.88 4.32 14.10
CA ALA A 139 -11.17 4.03 14.67
C ALA A 139 -12.05 3.33 13.63
N ALA A 140 -12.77 2.31 14.07
CA ALA A 140 -13.69 1.57 13.25
C ALA A 140 -15.09 1.61 13.87
N TRP A 141 -16.10 1.79 13.01
CA TRP A 141 -17.51 1.74 13.37
C TRP A 141 -18.25 0.83 12.41
N GLU A 142 -19.17 0.06 12.95
CA GLU A 142 -20.16 -0.66 12.19
C GLU A 142 -21.26 0.30 11.73
N ILE A 143 -21.63 0.26 10.45
CA ILE A 143 -22.77 1.00 9.93
C ILE A 143 -23.97 0.05 9.84
N THR A 144 -24.90 0.18 10.78
CA THR A 144 -26.15 -0.58 10.73
C THR A 144 -27.01 -0.18 9.53
N PRO A 145 -27.95 -1.02 9.07
CA PRO A 145 -28.91 -0.65 8.02
C PRO A 145 -29.75 0.59 8.36
N ALA A 146 -29.93 0.89 9.65
CA ALA A 146 -30.60 2.09 10.14
C ALA A 146 -29.70 3.36 10.13
N GLY A 147 -28.44 3.24 9.70
CA GLY A 147 -27.48 4.35 9.64
C GLY A 147 -26.80 4.69 10.97
N LEU A 148 -27.06 3.92 12.03
CA LEU A 148 -26.40 4.08 13.33
C LEU A 148 -24.96 3.57 13.26
N LYS A 149 -24.03 4.34 13.84
CA LYS A 149 -22.61 4.01 13.95
C LYS A 149 -22.34 3.35 15.30
N ASN A 150 -22.13 2.02 15.31
CA ASN A 150 -21.74 1.31 16.52
C ASN A 150 -20.20 1.20 16.58
N PRO A 151 -19.55 1.59 17.68
CA PRO A 151 -18.09 1.51 17.77
C PRO A 151 -17.61 0.05 17.81
N ILE A 152 -16.73 -0.31 16.88
CA ILE A 152 -16.07 -1.63 16.83
C ILE A 152 -14.79 -1.61 17.67
N GLY A 153 -14.01 -0.55 17.54
CA GLY A 153 -12.74 -0.43 18.24
C GLY A 153 -11.98 0.84 17.90
N SER A 154 -11.00 1.15 18.74
CA SER A 154 -10.05 2.24 18.51
C SER A 154 -8.64 1.80 18.87
N TRP A 155 -7.68 2.14 18.03
CA TRP A 155 -6.28 1.74 18.17
C TRP A 155 -5.39 2.97 18.01
N THR A 156 -4.33 3.03 18.82
CA THR A 156 -3.27 4.03 18.66
C THR A 156 -1.95 3.31 18.44
N ILE A 157 -1.33 3.56 17.29
CA ILE A 157 -0.07 2.95 16.88
C ILE A 157 1.02 4.02 16.99
N PRO A 158 2.03 3.82 17.86
CA PRO A 158 3.13 4.78 18.01
C PRO A 158 4.05 4.75 16.79
N SER A 159 4.84 5.81 16.61
CA SER A 159 5.65 6.00 15.41
C SER A 159 6.66 4.87 15.16
N ASP A 160 7.28 4.34 16.21
CA ASP A 160 8.27 3.27 16.08
C ASP A 160 7.66 1.99 15.51
N LYS A 161 6.41 1.68 15.91
CA LYS A 161 5.66 0.52 15.41
C LYS A 161 5.12 0.78 14.01
N LEU A 162 4.59 1.98 13.74
CA LEU A 162 4.06 2.33 12.43
C LEU A 162 5.15 2.30 11.35
N ARG A 163 6.35 2.81 11.65
CA ARG A 163 7.47 2.83 10.70
C ARG A 163 7.86 1.44 10.21
N ALA A 164 7.71 0.42 11.06
CA ALA A 164 8.01 -0.97 10.76
C ALA A 164 6.98 -1.61 9.80
N THR A 165 5.76 -1.07 9.71
CA THR A 165 4.71 -1.60 8.83
C THR A 165 4.73 -1.00 7.42
N TRP A 166 5.64 -0.06 7.14
CA TRP A 166 5.79 0.49 5.80
C TRP A 166 6.23 -0.57 4.81
N ARG A 167 5.47 -0.72 3.72
CA ARG A 167 5.82 -1.58 2.60
C ARG A 167 5.74 -0.75 1.33
N SER A 168 6.71 -0.93 0.45
CA SER A 168 6.68 -0.43 -0.92
C SER A 168 6.66 -1.63 -1.85
N GLY A 169 5.64 -1.72 -2.69
CA GLY A 169 5.43 -2.84 -3.59
C GLY A 169 4.72 -2.42 -4.87
N LEU A 170 4.65 -3.35 -5.82
CA LEU A 170 4.11 -3.10 -7.16
C LEU A 170 2.60 -2.76 -7.14
N ILE A 171 1.86 -3.28 -6.15
CA ILE A 171 0.40 -3.16 -6.07
C ILE A 171 -0.03 -1.98 -5.18
N SER A 172 0.71 -1.72 -4.10
CA SER A 172 0.43 -0.64 -3.17
C SER A 172 1.68 -0.28 -2.36
N THR A 173 1.83 1.00 -2.04
CA THR A 173 2.86 1.54 -1.15
C THR A 173 2.18 2.29 -0.01
N GLY A 174 2.55 1.99 1.23
CA GLY A 174 1.95 2.60 2.42
C GLY A 174 2.25 1.84 3.72
N TYR A 175 1.60 2.24 4.80
CA TYR A 175 1.64 1.57 6.09
C TYR A 175 0.57 0.49 6.18
N PHE A 176 0.97 -0.77 6.37
CA PHE A 176 0.07 -1.93 6.45
C PHE A 176 -0.16 -2.32 7.90
N VAL A 177 -1.24 -1.86 8.49
CA VAL A 177 -1.52 -2.04 9.91
C VAL A 177 -2.61 -3.10 10.07
N SER A 178 -2.23 -4.26 10.58
CA SER A 178 -3.19 -5.29 11.01
C SER A 178 -3.52 -5.09 12.48
N VAL A 179 -4.81 -5.01 12.81
CA VAL A 179 -5.30 -4.92 14.19
C VAL A 179 -6.38 -5.98 14.45
N PRO A 180 -6.35 -6.70 15.57
CA PRO A 180 -7.42 -7.63 15.93
C PRO A 180 -8.70 -6.86 16.28
N TRP A 181 -9.85 -7.46 16.00
CA TRP A 181 -11.14 -6.90 16.41
C TRP A 181 -11.24 -6.80 17.93
N GLN A 182 -11.67 -5.64 18.45
CA GLN A 182 -12.03 -5.49 19.86
C GLN A 182 -13.46 -6.01 20.10
N THR A 183 -14.38 -5.59 19.23
CA THR A 183 -15.73 -6.13 19.11
C THR A 183 -15.90 -6.64 17.67
N PRO A 184 -16.25 -7.91 17.46
CA PRO A 184 -16.47 -8.40 16.09
C PRO A 184 -17.66 -7.68 15.44
N PRO A 185 -17.56 -7.31 14.15
CA PRO A 185 -18.67 -6.69 13.44
C PRO A 185 -19.83 -7.69 13.27
N SER A 186 -21.08 -7.22 13.37
CA SER A 186 -22.28 -8.05 13.11
C SER A 186 -22.75 -8.00 11.65
N THR A 187 -22.34 -6.96 10.93
CA THR A 187 -22.65 -6.68 9.54
C THR A 187 -21.37 -6.63 8.72
N ASP A 188 -21.53 -6.62 7.40
CA ASP A 188 -20.42 -6.57 6.46
C ASP A 188 -19.91 -5.16 6.20
N ARG A 189 -20.59 -4.10 6.69
CA ARG A 189 -20.23 -2.70 6.41
C ARG A 189 -19.58 -2.01 7.60
N VAL A 190 -18.30 -1.67 7.43
CA VAL A 190 -17.51 -0.98 8.45
C VAL A 190 -16.99 0.36 7.91
N ARG A 191 -17.24 1.46 8.63
CA ARG A 191 -16.57 2.74 8.42
C ARG A 191 -15.26 2.73 9.17
N ILE A 192 -14.19 3.04 8.48
CA ILE A 192 -12.88 3.26 9.09
C ILE A 192 -12.57 4.75 8.99
N ALA A 193 -12.10 5.35 10.08
CA ALA A 193 -11.40 6.64 10.05
C ALA A 193 -9.99 6.48 10.58
N VAL A 194 -9.04 7.08 9.86
CA VAL A 194 -7.64 7.15 10.25
C VAL A 194 -7.25 8.60 10.44
N ARG A 195 -6.49 8.84 11.50
CA ARG A 195 -5.87 10.12 11.79
C ARG A 195 -4.37 9.91 11.97
N LEU A 196 -3.59 10.44 11.04
CA LEU A 196 -2.14 10.39 11.05
C LEU A 196 -1.59 11.69 11.63
N VAL A 197 -0.83 11.61 12.70
CA VAL A 197 -0.18 12.77 13.34
C VAL A 197 1.32 12.68 13.15
N THR A 198 1.88 13.57 12.33
CA THR A 198 3.32 13.63 12.03
C THR A 198 4.11 14.21 13.20
N THR A 199 5.43 14.01 13.22
CA THR A 199 6.32 14.48 14.31
C THR A 199 6.37 16.00 14.46
N ASP A 200 5.97 16.74 13.43
CA ASP A 200 5.80 18.19 13.43
C ASP A 200 4.46 18.66 14.02
N GLY A 201 3.61 17.73 14.47
CA GLY A 201 2.31 18.00 15.07
C GLY A 201 1.17 18.18 14.07
N ARG A 202 1.42 18.13 12.75
CA ARG A 202 0.34 18.18 11.75
C ARG A 202 -0.48 16.89 11.82
N ALA A 203 -1.79 17.03 11.60
CA ALA A 203 -2.73 15.92 11.60
C ALA A 203 -3.45 15.84 10.26
N TYR A 204 -3.55 14.63 9.73
CA TYR A 204 -4.22 14.32 8.48
C TYR A 204 -5.27 13.26 8.75
N GLU A 205 -6.43 13.39 8.12
CA GLU A 205 -7.57 12.50 8.35
C GLU A 205 -8.08 11.96 7.03
N ALA A 206 -8.49 10.69 7.04
CA ALA A 206 -9.19 10.07 5.94
C ALA A 206 -10.14 9.00 6.48
N ASP A 207 -11.26 8.82 5.80
CA ASP A 207 -12.22 7.81 6.17
C ASP A 207 -12.81 7.11 4.93
N ARG A 208 -13.17 5.84 5.12
CA ARG A 208 -13.61 4.96 4.04
C ARG A 208 -14.50 3.85 4.56
N ASP A 209 -15.53 3.52 3.79
CA ASP A 209 -16.33 2.32 3.99
C ASP A 209 -15.59 1.12 3.40
N VAL A 210 -15.51 0.05 4.17
CA VAL A 210 -14.97 -1.23 3.74
C VAL A 210 -15.94 -2.35 4.02
N THR A 211 -15.84 -3.39 3.19
CA THR A 211 -16.62 -4.62 3.34
C THR A 211 -15.77 -5.66 4.07
N VAL A 212 -16.35 -6.27 5.11
CA VAL A 212 -15.73 -7.35 5.92
C VAL A 212 -16.71 -8.52 6.03
N LYS A 213 -16.22 -9.69 6.40
CA LYS A 213 -17.04 -10.86 6.69
C LYS A 213 -17.23 -10.95 8.20
N PRO A 214 -18.44 -10.73 8.72
CA PRO A 214 -18.70 -10.93 10.15
C PRO A 214 -18.51 -12.42 10.49
N PRO A 215 -18.01 -12.74 11.70
CA PRO A 215 -18.02 -14.11 12.18
C PRO A 215 -19.47 -14.59 12.19
N TYR A 216 -19.72 -15.82 11.72
CA TYR A 216 -21.07 -16.37 11.69
C TYR A 216 -21.65 -16.26 13.11
N PRO A 217 -22.78 -15.56 13.33
CA PRO A 217 -23.40 -15.59 14.64
C PRO A 217 -23.64 -17.07 14.96
N PRO A 218 -23.38 -17.56 16.18
CA PRO A 218 -23.79 -18.91 16.54
C PRO A 218 -25.26 -18.96 16.19
N ARG A 219 -25.58 -19.75 15.16
CA ARG A 219 -26.92 -19.88 14.57
C ARG A 219 -27.83 -19.94 15.77
N GLY A 220 -28.58 -18.85 16.01
CA GLY A 220 -29.31 -18.68 17.26
C GLY A 220 -29.98 -20.00 17.51
N GLY A 221 -29.49 -20.71 18.52
CA GLY A 221 -29.91 -22.06 18.81
C GLY A 221 -31.39 -21.92 18.98
N GLY A 222 -32.12 -22.29 17.94
CA GLY A 222 -33.54 -22.37 18.01
C GLY A 222 -33.74 -23.36 19.13
N ASN A 223 -34.08 -22.86 20.31
CA ASN A 223 -35.04 -23.53 21.15
C ASN A 223 -36.36 -23.47 20.36
N VAL A 224 -36.37 -24.10 19.17
CA VAL A 224 -37.50 -24.90 18.75
C VAL A 224 -37.50 -25.97 19.84
N LEU A 225 -38.21 -25.67 20.93
CA LEU A 225 -38.76 -26.72 21.77
C LEU A 225 -39.27 -27.78 20.79
N PRO A 226 -38.83 -29.05 20.90
CA PRO A 226 -39.44 -30.09 20.10
C PRO A 226 -40.94 -29.99 20.37
N TYR A 227 -41.71 -29.51 19.39
CA TYR A 227 -43.15 -29.75 19.43
C TYR A 227 -43.25 -31.27 19.57
N PRO A 228 -43.88 -31.78 20.65
CA PRO A 228 -44.10 -33.21 20.75
C PRO A 228 -44.87 -33.62 19.49
N GLN A 229 -44.24 -34.42 18.63
CA GLN A 229 -44.97 -35.06 17.55
C GLN A 229 -46.14 -35.82 18.20
N PRO A 230 -47.39 -35.62 17.77
CA PRO A 230 -48.48 -36.46 18.24
C PRO A 230 -48.17 -37.89 17.79
N ALA A 231 -47.98 -38.79 18.76
CA ALA A 231 -47.88 -40.21 18.50
C ALA A 231 -49.16 -40.69 17.79
N PRO A 232 -49.07 -41.46 16.70
CA PRO A 232 -50.26 -42.04 16.09
C PRO A 232 -50.77 -43.17 16.98
N GLY A 233 -51.92 -42.96 17.64
CA GLY A 233 -52.66 -44.06 18.27
C GLY A 233 -53.15 -43.88 19.72
N GLY A 234 -53.40 -42.66 20.20
CA GLY A 234 -54.07 -42.45 21.50
C GLY A 234 -55.60 -42.38 21.39
N PRO A 235 -56.36 -42.90 22.38
CA PRO A 235 -57.84 -42.95 22.35
C PRO A 235 -58.48 -41.56 22.44
N PRO A 236 -59.74 -41.39 21.96
CA PRO A 236 -60.38 -40.09 21.85
C PRO A 236 -60.64 -39.47 23.23
N GLY A 237 -59.91 -38.39 23.53
CA GLY A 237 -60.19 -37.51 24.66
C GLY A 237 -61.37 -36.57 24.39
N PRO A 238 -62.02 -36.03 25.44
CA PRO A 238 -63.30 -35.34 25.34
C PRO A 238 -63.23 -34.02 24.58
N SER A 239 -64.27 -33.80 23.77
CA SER A 239 -64.50 -32.65 22.90
C SER A 239 -64.44 -31.33 23.65
N VAL A 240 -63.52 -30.44 23.24
CA VAL A 240 -63.55 -29.03 23.61
C VAL A 240 -64.73 -28.37 22.88
N PRO A 241 -65.60 -27.60 23.56
CA PRO A 241 -66.71 -26.93 22.88
C PRO A 241 -66.20 -25.81 21.97
N THR A 242 -66.52 -25.90 20.69
CA THR A 242 -66.38 -24.85 19.69
C THR A 242 -67.22 -23.64 20.09
N THR A 243 -66.56 -22.55 20.48
CA THR A 243 -67.21 -21.25 20.63
C THR A 243 -67.65 -20.74 19.26
N PRO A 244 -68.92 -20.38 19.04
CA PRO A 244 -69.37 -19.80 17.77
C PRO A 244 -68.79 -18.41 17.57
N MET A 245 -68.26 -18.17 16.36
CA MET A 245 -67.77 -16.89 15.88
C MET A 245 -68.96 -15.90 15.72
N PRO A 246 -68.90 -14.66 16.24
CA PRO A 246 -69.88 -13.64 15.93
C PRO A 246 -69.62 -13.00 14.55
N PRO A 247 -70.67 -12.69 13.77
CA PRO A 247 -70.54 -12.04 12.47
C PRO A 247 -70.42 -10.53 12.66
N GLY A 248 -69.38 -9.93 12.10
CA GLY A 248 -69.23 -8.47 12.15
C GLY A 248 -67.94 -8.02 11.51
N GLY A 249 -68.02 -7.63 10.25
CA GLY A 249 -66.90 -7.12 9.47
C GLY A 249 -66.23 -5.93 10.14
N ARG A 250 -64.89 -5.97 10.18
CA ARG A 250 -64.06 -4.77 10.31
C ARG A 250 -63.00 -4.81 9.21
N GLN A 251 -63.04 -3.75 8.43
CA GLN A 251 -62.25 -3.45 7.25
C GLN A 251 -60.75 -3.30 7.58
N PRO A 252 -59.88 -3.42 6.56
CA PRO A 252 -58.45 -3.16 6.69
C PRO A 252 -58.19 -1.70 7.08
N LEU A 253 -57.33 -1.51 8.09
CA LEU A 253 -56.77 -0.22 8.50
C LEU A 253 -55.86 0.33 7.40
N PHE A 254 -56.44 1.05 6.44
CA PHE A 254 -55.72 2.07 5.69
C PHE A 254 -55.71 3.36 6.53
N PRO A 255 -54.60 4.11 6.58
CA PRO A 255 -54.61 5.46 7.13
C PRO A 255 -55.53 6.36 6.30
N GLU A 256 -56.53 6.92 6.97
CA GLU A 256 -57.53 7.80 6.38
C GLU A 256 -56.89 9.10 5.87
N MET A 257 -57.22 9.45 4.64
CA MET A 257 -56.89 10.73 4.01
C MET A 257 -57.69 11.83 4.71
N PRO A 258 -57.10 12.97 5.12
CA PRO A 258 -57.85 14.02 5.79
C PRO A 258 -58.78 14.78 4.82
N PRO A 259 -59.95 15.26 5.29
CA PRO A 259 -60.93 15.95 4.46
C PRO A 259 -60.44 17.34 4.01
N PRO A 260 -60.88 17.81 2.84
CA PRO A 260 -60.51 19.13 2.33
C PRO A 260 -61.32 20.22 3.07
N GLY A 261 -60.64 21.15 3.73
CA GLY A 261 -61.28 22.40 4.20
C GLY A 261 -60.93 22.93 5.58
N VAL A 262 -59.91 22.41 6.28
CA VAL A 262 -59.48 22.98 7.58
C VAL A 262 -58.09 23.62 7.42
N PRO A 263 -57.91 24.92 7.73
CA PRO A 263 -56.59 25.54 7.70
C PRO A 263 -55.70 24.95 8.82
N SER A 264 -54.50 24.52 8.44
CA SER A 264 -53.48 24.01 9.37
C SER A 264 -53.13 25.06 10.41
N VAL A 265 -53.37 24.74 11.69
CA VAL A 265 -52.80 25.46 12.82
C VAL A 265 -51.31 25.11 12.91
N VAL A 266 -50.47 26.08 12.62
CA VAL A 266 -49.01 26.01 12.72
C VAL A 266 -48.62 26.08 14.21
N PRO A 267 -47.83 25.15 14.76
CA PRO A 267 -47.25 25.30 16.09
C PRO A 267 -46.20 26.43 16.09
N PRO A 268 -46.14 27.29 17.12
CA PRO A 268 -45.18 28.38 17.17
C PRO A 268 -43.79 27.82 17.49
N GLY A 269 -42.83 27.98 16.57
CA GLY A 269 -41.43 27.64 16.86
C GLY A 269 -40.52 27.28 15.69
N THR A 270 -40.96 27.30 14.44
CA THR A 270 -40.05 27.15 13.30
C THR A 270 -39.76 28.51 12.68
N GLU A 271 -38.62 29.06 13.07
CA GLU A 271 -37.96 30.20 12.44
C GLU A 271 -37.61 29.80 11.00
N GLU A 272 -38.36 30.36 10.06
CA GLU A 272 -38.19 30.19 8.62
C GLU A 272 -36.90 30.90 8.18
N LEU A 273 -35.91 30.14 7.71
CA LEU A 273 -34.71 30.70 7.08
C LEU A 273 -35.14 31.52 5.84
N PRO A 274 -34.60 32.74 5.63
CA PRO A 274 -34.90 33.51 4.44
C PRO A 274 -34.38 32.79 3.17
N PRO A 275 -35.09 32.93 2.03
CA PRO A 275 -34.75 32.22 0.80
C PRO A 275 -33.39 32.67 0.25
N PRO A 276 -32.64 31.79 -0.43
CA PRO A 276 -31.40 32.16 -1.10
C PRO A 276 -31.70 33.16 -2.23
N MET A 277 -30.97 34.27 -2.23
CA MET A 277 -31.03 35.33 -3.23
C MET A 277 -30.82 34.78 -4.65
N PRO A 278 -31.41 35.42 -5.68
CA PRO A 278 -31.10 35.10 -7.07
C PRO A 278 -29.62 35.37 -7.34
N VAL A 279 -28.91 34.36 -7.84
CA VAL A 279 -27.53 34.50 -8.29
C VAL A 279 -27.54 35.29 -9.58
N ASP A 280 -27.15 36.56 -9.50
CA ASP A 280 -26.99 37.42 -10.66
C ASP A 280 -25.88 36.86 -11.57
N ARG A 281 -26.27 36.54 -12.80
CA ARG A 281 -25.36 36.23 -13.90
C ARG A 281 -24.55 37.49 -14.20
N GLY A 282 -23.32 37.54 -13.69
CA GLY A 282 -22.38 38.64 -13.94
C GLY A 282 -20.95 38.14 -14.09
N ALA A 283 -20.67 37.30 -15.08
CA ALA A 283 -19.30 37.04 -15.50
C ALA A 283 -18.71 38.30 -16.15
N ARG A 284 -18.14 39.19 -15.33
CA ARG A 284 -17.34 40.32 -15.80
C ARG A 284 -15.93 39.80 -16.13
N LEU A 285 -15.72 39.49 -17.40
CA LEU A 285 -14.41 39.20 -17.98
C LEU A 285 -13.47 40.38 -17.68
N LEU A 286 -12.37 40.11 -16.99
CA LEU A 286 -11.23 41.03 -16.92
C LEU A 286 -10.60 41.12 -18.31
N PRO A 287 -10.28 42.32 -18.82
CA PRO A 287 -9.58 42.44 -20.10
C PRO A 287 -8.13 41.93 -19.97
N PRO A 288 -7.57 41.38 -21.06
CA PRO A 288 -6.20 40.87 -21.05
C PRO A 288 -5.19 42.01 -20.92
N VAL A 289 -4.22 41.80 -20.02
CA VAL A 289 -2.99 42.58 -19.94
C VAL A 289 -2.20 42.34 -21.23
N ARG A 290 -1.94 43.39 -22.00
CA ARG A 290 -1.10 43.33 -23.21
C ARG A 290 0.39 43.31 -22.81
N PRO A 291 1.24 42.68 -23.64
CA PRO A 291 2.66 42.44 -23.37
C PRO A 291 3.51 43.71 -23.30
#